data_AF-A0A9P5BXC6-F1
#
_entry.id   AF-A0A9P5BXC6-F1
#
_cell.length_a   1.000
_cell.length_b   1.000
_cell.length_c   1.000
_cell.angle_alpha   90.00
_cell.angle_beta   90.00
_cell.angle_gamma   90.00
#
_symmetry.space_group_name_H-M   'P 1'
#
loop_
_entity.id
_entity.type
_entity.pdbx_description
1 polymer ?
#
loop_
_entity_poly.entity_id
_entity_poly.type
_entity_poly.pdbx_seq_one_letter_code
_entity_poly.pdbx_strand_id
1 'polypeptide(L)'
;MSIQEDICRGYRIPKGAVLLANKWWFTHDLEVYPDPMSFRPERHLDTPGHKAEPDPRDFIFGYGRRIYPGRYVADHALYITIA
;
A
#
# COMPACT_ATOMS: atom_id res chain seq x y z
N MET A 1 5.15 8.23 17.02
CA MET A 1 4.73 9.60 17.37
C MET A 1 5.58 10.57 16.56
N SER A 2 5.02 11.67 16.09
CA SER A 2 5.77 12.72 15.38
C SER A 2 6.82 13.32 16.31
N ILE A 3 8.05 13.50 15.82
CA ILE A 3 9.16 14.07 16.61
C ILE A 3 9.16 15.60 16.62
N GLN A 4 8.40 16.23 15.72
CA GLN A 4 8.27 17.68 15.58
C GLN A 4 6.86 18.06 15.14
N GLU A 5 6.57 19.36 15.17
CA GLU A 5 5.36 19.88 14.56
C GLU A 5 5.50 19.91 13.03
N ASP A 6 4.39 19.64 12.33
CA ASP A 6 4.35 19.61 10.87
C ASP A 6 2.98 20.07 10.33
N ILE A 7 2.89 20.33 9.03
CA ILE A 7 1.65 20.63 8.30
C ILE A 7 1.54 19.68 7.11
N CYS A 8 0.47 18.87 7.09
CA CYS A 8 0.18 17.98 5.97
C CYS A 8 -1.15 18.37 5.33
N ARG A 9 -1.13 18.69 4.02
CA ARG A 9 -2.34 19.09 3.26
C ARG A 9 -3.17 20.19 3.94
N GLY A 10 -2.51 21.16 4.58
CA GLY A 10 -3.15 22.25 5.32
C GLY A 10 -3.58 21.90 6.76
N TYR A 11 -3.45 20.64 7.18
CA TYR A 11 -3.74 20.22 8.56
C TYR A 11 -2.48 20.24 9.42
N ARG A 12 -2.60 20.85 10.61
CA ARG A 12 -1.53 20.85 11.62
C ARG A 12 -1.40 19.46 12.25
N ILE A 13 -0.18 18.93 12.27
CA ILE A 13 0.20 17.70 12.97
C ILE A 13 1.07 18.11 14.18
N PRO A 14 0.53 18.07 15.40
CA PRO A 14 1.31 18.41 16.59
C PRO A 14 2.49 17.46 16.80
N LYS A 15 3.57 17.97 17.40
CA LYS A 15 4.63 17.13 17.97
C LYS A 15 4.01 16.12 18.95
N GLY A 16 4.43 14.86 18.87
CA GLY A 16 3.88 13.78 19.67
C GLY A 16 2.66 13.06 19.06
N ALA A 17 2.06 13.58 17.99
CA ALA A 17 0.90 12.95 17.35
C ALA A 17 1.21 11.50 16.89
N VAL A 18 0.25 10.59 17.07
CA VAL A 18 0.33 9.23 16.53
C VAL A 18 -0.19 9.24 15.10
N LEU A 19 0.62 8.74 14.16
CA LEU A 19 0.26 8.63 12.75
C LEU A 19 0.09 7.15 12.42
N LEU A 20 -1.08 6.80 11.87
CA LEU A 20 -1.43 5.44 11.46
C LEU A 20 -1.70 5.43 9.96
N ALA A 21 -0.86 4.70 9.21
CA ALA A 21 -1.10 4.48 7.79
C ALA A 21 -2.13 3.36 7.60
N ASN A 22 -3.31 3.71 7.07
CA ASN A 22 -4.40 2.75 6.88
C ASN A 22 -4.23 2.00 5.55
N LYS A 23 -3.46 0.92 5.59
CA LYS A 23 -3.25 0.04 4.42
C LYS A 23 -4.54 -0.58 3.89
N TRP A 24 -5.49 -0.88 4.78
CA TRP A 24 -6.78 -1.43 4.37
C TRP A 24 -7.52 -0.41 3.50
N TRP A 25 -7.63 0.84 3.95
CA TRP A 25 -8.25 1.89 3.14
C TRP A 25 -7.51 2.11 1.80
N PHE A 26 -6.16 2.13 1.79
CA PHE A 26 -5.41 2.27 0.54
C PHE A 26 -5.66 1.16 -0.47
N THR A 27 -5.96 -0.06 -0.01
CA THR A 27 -6.28 -1.21 -0.89
C THR A 27 -7.78 -1.34 -1.19
N HIS A 28 -8.61 -0.45 -0.63
CA HIS A 28 -10.07 -0.49 -0.76
C HIS A 28 -10.68 0.85 -1.20
N ASP A 29 -9.84 1.77 -1.69
CA ASP A 29 -10.31 3.02 -2.27
C ASP A 29 -11.01 2.73 -3.61
N LEU A 30 -12.30 3.09 -3.70
CA LEU A 30 -13.13 2.88 -4.89
C LEU A 30 -12.65 3.69 -6.10
N GLU A 31 -11.91 4.77 -5.88
CA GLU A 31 -11.32 5.57 -6.97
C GLU A 31 -10.09 4.88 -7.58
N VAL A 32 -9.44 3.99 -6.82
CA VAL A 32 -8.20 3.30 -7.24
C VAL A 32 -8.47 1.86 -7.66
N TYR A 33 -9.30 1.15 -6.90
CA TYR A 33 -9.63 -0.27 -7.10
C TYR A 33 -11.15 -0.40 -7.26
N PRO A 34 -11.67 -0.45 -8.50
CA PRO A 34 -13.08 -0.77 -8.73
C PRO A 34 -13.42 -2.14 -8.13
N ASP A 35 -14.52 -2.20 -7.39
CA ASP A 35 -14.97 -3.41 -6.68
C ASP A 35 -13.84 -4.05 -5.81
N PRO A 36 -13.36 -3.34 -4.77
CA PRO A 36 -12.17 -3.73 -4.03
C PRO A 36 -12.39 -4.93 -3.11
N MET A 37 -13.65 -5.24 -2.79
CA MET A 37 -14.01 -6.38 -1.94
C MET A 37 -13.92 -7.72 -2.69
N SER A 38 -13.92 -7.70 -4.03
CA SER A 38 -13.82 -8.90 -4.85
C SER A 38 -12.37 -9.37 -4.99
N PHE A 39 -12.11 -10.64 -4.68
CA PHE A 39 -10.82 -11.26 -4.94
C PHE A 39 -10.64 -11.50 -6.45
N ARG A 40 -9.92 -10.57 -7.11
CA ARG A 40 -9.68 -10.55 -8.56
C ARG A 40 -8.18 -10.34 -8.84
N PRO A 41 -7.34 -11.38 -8.77
CA PRO A 41 -5.90 -11.26 -8.98
C PRO A 41 -5.51 -10.64 -10.33
N GLU A 42 -6.32 -10.87 -11.37
CA GLU A 42 -6.13 -10.36 -12.72
C GLU A 42 -6.20 -8.83 -12.83
N ARG A 43 -6.73 -8.14 -11.81
CA ARG A 43 -6.79 -6.66 -11.78
C ARG A 43 -5.40 -6.01 -11.90
N HIS A 44 -4.36 -6.73 -11.49
CA HIS A 44 -2.96 -6.28 -11.51
C HIS A 44 -2.20 -6.69 -12.79
N LEU A 45 -2.89 -7.21 -13.81
CA LEU A 45 -2.29 -7.59 -15.08
C LEU A 45 -2.77 -6.64 -16.19
N ASP A 46 -1.85 -6.18 -17.03
CA ASP A 46 -2.23 -5.47 -18.25
C ASP A 46 -2.84 -6.46 -19.26
N THR A 47 -4.01 -6.13 -19.80
CA THR A 47 -4.65 -6.92 -20.86
C THR A 47 -5.20 -6.01 -21.97
N PRO A 48 -5.52 -6.53 -23.16
CA PRO A 48 -6.19 -5.75 -24.19
C PRO A 48 -7.54 -5.21 -23.67
N GLY A 49 -7.58 -3.92 -23.34
CA GLY A 49 -8.79 -3.25 -22.81
C GLY A 49 -8.81 -3.03 -21.30
N HIS A 50 -7.78 -3.47 -20.55
CA HIS A 50 -7.64 -3.19 -19.12
C HIS A 50 -6.20 -2.79 -18.80
N LYS A 51 -6.04 -1.63 -18.17
CA LYS A 51 -4.75 -1.20 -17.62
C LYS A 51 -4.66 -1.70 -16.18
N ALA A 52 -3.53 -2.29 -15.81
CA ALA A 52 -3.31 -2.81 -14.47
C ALA A 52 -3.59 -1.76 -13.39
N GLU A 53 -4.37 -2.15 -12.38
CA GLU A 53 -4.55 -1.40 -11.14
C GLU A 53 -3.22 -1.40 -10.35
N PRO A 54 -2.95 -0.39 -9.49
CA PRO A 54 -1.68 -0.28 -8.79
C PRO A 54 -1.32 -1.56 -8.02
N ASP A 55 -0.02 -1.87 -7.99
CA ASP A 55 0.46 -3.06 -7.31
C ASP A 55 0.51 -2.82 -5.79
N PRO A 56 -0.20 -3.63 -4.98
CA PRO A 56 -0.20 -3.46 -3.54
C PRO A 56 1.20 -3.66 -2.93
N ARG A 57 2.11 -4.41 -3.58
CA ARG A 57 3.48 -4.65 -3.10
C ARG A 57 4.30 -3.37 -2.97
N ASP A 58 3.93 -2.30 -3.69
CA ASP A 58 4.59 -1.00 -3.60
C ASP A 58 4.42 -0.33 -2.23
N PHE A 59 3.41 -0.72 -1.45
CA PHE A 59 3.10 -0.06 -0.19
C PHE A 59 2.70 -0.99 0.97
N ILE A 60 2.36 -2.26 0.73
CA ILE A 60 1.97 -3.18 1.83
C ILE A 60 3.11 -3.41 2.82
N PHE A 61 4.36 -3.34 2.34
CA PHE A 61 5.57 -3.49 3.12
C PHE A 61 5.99 -2.23 3.90
N GLY A 62 5.20 -1.15 3.84
CA GLY A 62 5.49 0.11 4.52
C GLY A 62 6.25 1.10 3.64
N TYR A 63 6.78 2.16 4.24
CA TYR A 63 7.17 3.38 3.51
C TYR A 63 8.47 3.98 4.02
N GLY A 64 9.18 4.66 3.11
CA GLY A 64 10.35 5.48 3.42
C GLY A 64 11.42 4.74 4.21
N ARG A 65 12.03 5.42 5.19
CA ARG A 65 13.12 4.89 6.02
C ARG A 65 12.75 3.66 6.87
N ARG A 66 11.45 3.34 7.00
CA ARG A 66 10.95 2.22 7.81
C ARG A 66 10.25 1.14 6.98
N ILE A 67 10.47 1.13 5.67
CA ILE A 67 9.99 0.06 4.80
C ILE A 67 10.58 -1.29 5.24
N TYR A 68 9.79 -2.36 5.17
CA TYR A 68 10.22 -3.70 5.57
C TYR A 68 11.45 -4.14 4.73
N PRO A 69 12.60 -4.43 5.37
CA PRO A 69 13.83 -4.78 4.66
C PRO A 69 13.75 -6.17 4.01
N GLY A 70 12.95 -7.08 4.56
CA GLY A 70 12.78 -8.44 4.04
C GLY A 70 11.77 -8.58 2.92
N ARG A 71 11.24 -7.47 2.35
CA ARG A 71 10.12 -7.52 1.39
C ARG A 71 10.39 -8.40 0.17
N TYR A 72 11.61 -8.36 -0.35
CA TYR A 72 12.00 -9.18 -1.50
C TYR A 72 12.08 -10.66 -1.14
N VAL A 73 12.62 -10.99 0.04
CA VAL A 73 12.66 -12.36 0.53
C VAL A 73 11.24 -12.90 0.74
N ALA A 74 10.36 -12.10 1.34
CA ALA A 74 8.97 -12.50 1.56
C ALA A 74 8.20 -12.70 0.24
N ASP A 75 8.35 -11.79 -0.72
CA ASP A 75 7.70 -11.88 -2.04
C ASP A 75 8.17 -13.12 -2.82
N HIS A 76 9.50 -13.35 -2.88
CA HIS A 76 10.06 -14.53 -3.54
C HIS A 76 9.70 -15.83 -2.84
N ALA A 77 9.71 -15.86 -1.50
CA ALA A 77 9.32 -17.05 -0.74
C ALA A 77 7.84 -17.41 -1.01
N LEU A 78 6.95 -16.40 -1.05
CA LEU A 78 5.54 -16.62 -1.37
C LEU A 78 5.38 -17.15 -2.79
N TYR A 79 6.08 -16.56 -3.76
CA TYR A 79 6.05 -17.03 -5.15
C TYR A 79 6.47 -18.49 -5.26
N ILE A 80 7.63 -18.86 -4.70
CA ILE A 80 8.14 -20.24 -4.74
C ILE A 80 7.19 -21.22 -4.04
N THR A 81 6.52 -20.77 -2.98
CA THR A 81 5.61 -21.63 -2.20
C THR A 81 4.30 -21.93 -2.95
N ILE A 82 3.83 -21.00 -3.78
CA ILE A 82 2.55 -21.12 -4.51
C ILE A 82 2.72 -21.72 -5.92
N ALA A 83 3.89 -21.51 -6.54
CA ALA A 83 4.17 -21.85 -7.94
C ALA A 83 4.07 -23.34 -8.28
#